data_AF-A0A2M8DRN9-F1
#
_entry.id   AF-A0A2M8DRN9-F1
#
_cell.length_a   1.000
_cell.length_b   1.000
_cell.length_c   1.000
_cell.angle_alpha   90.00
_cell.angle_beta   90.00
_cell.angle_gamma   90.00
#
_symmetry.space_group_name_H-M   'P 1'
#
loop_
_entity.id
_entity.type
_entity.pdbx_description
1 polymer ?
#
loop_
_entity_poly.entity_id
_entity_poly.type
_entity_poly.pdbx_seq_one_letter_code
_entity_poly.pdbx_strand_id
1 'polypeptide(L)'
;MPIFRILRKWKRRINFTIGITYQTPNKKLEKISAIIEKAINSVKDCRFDRVAWKSFGDFSLNYDIVFFFPNNDYNEYLAVQEKINLAIKKAFEPEKIDFAYPSQTIFLNK
;
A
#
# COMPACT_ATOMS: atom_id res chain seq x y z
N MET A 1 -27.03 10.30 23.17
CA MET A 1 -26.25 9.06 22.92
C MET A 1 -24.91 9.47 22.32
N PRO A 2 -23.77 9.44 23.03
CA PRO A 2 -22.57 10.11 22.54
C PRO A 2 -21.74 9.19 21.62
N ILE A 3 -21.50 9.66 20.40
CA ILE A 3 -20.67 9.03 19.34
C ILE A 3 -19.16 9.28 19.56
N PHE A 4 -18.78 10.02 20.61
CA PHE A 4 -17.43 10.59 20.76
C PHE A 4 -16.34 9.65 21.33
N ARG A 5 -16.63 8.37 21.60
CA ARG A 5 -15.69 7.46 22.30
C ARG A 5 -14.72 6.71 21.36
N ILE A 6 -14.97 6.67 20.05
CA ILE A 6 -14.22 5.82 19.11
C ILE A 6 -12.99 6.52 18.52
N LEU A 7 -13.00 7.86 18.37
CA LEU A 7 -11.93 8.62 17.73
C LEU A 7 -10.61 8.67 18.53
N ARG A 8 -10.62 8.32 19.83
CA ARG A 8 -9.48 8.52 20.73
C ARG A 8 -8.38 7.43 20.62
N LYS A 9 -8.66 6.29 19.96
CA LYS A 9 -7.73 5.15 19.88
C LYS A 9 -6.74 5.22 18.72
N TRP A 10 -7.00 5.97 17.65
CA TRP A 10 -6.24 5.90 16.41
C TRP A 10 -5.49 7.21 16.16
N LYS A 11 -4.29 7.33 16.76
CA LYS A 11 -3.57 8.59 16.90
C LYS A 11 -2.76 8.98 15.66
N ARG A 12 -2.29 8.00 14.88
CA ARG A 12 -1.45 8.24 13.70
C ARG A 12 -2.14 7.73 12.44
N ARG A 13 -2.44 8.64 11.51
CA ARG A 13 -2.80 8.30 10.13
C ARG A 13 -1.52 8.11 9.33
N ILE A 14 -1.39 6.98 8.68
CA ILE A 14 -0.25 6.66 7.83
C ILE A 14 -0.75 6.62 6.39
N ASN A 15 -0.01 7.27 5.50
CA ASN A 15 -0.33 7.33 4.07
C ASN A 15 0.95 7.16 3.27
N PHE A 16 0.93 6.26 2.30
CA PHE A 16 2.02 6.04 1.36
C PHE A 16 1.50 5.52 0.03
N THR A 17 2.33 5.62 -1.00
CA THR A 17 2.00 5.20 -2.36
C THR A 17 2.89 4.05 -2.77
N ILE A 18 2.32 3.05 -3.44
CA ILE A 18 3.06 2.01 -4.15
C ILE A 18 2.82 2.17 -5.66
N GLY A 19 3.89 2.09 -6.45
CA GLY A 19 3.82 2.04 -7.90
C GLY A 19 3.88 0.60 -8.42
N ILE A 20 2.93 0.23 -9.29
CA ILE A 20 2.86 -1.07 -9.95
C ILE A 20 3.20 -0.91 -11.44
N THR A 21 3.84 -1.91 -12.05
CA THR A 21 4.21 -1.84 -13.47
C THR A 21 2.99 -1.78 -14.39
N TYR A 22 3.08 -1.00 -15.48
CA TYR A 22 2.03 -0.87 -16.51
C TYR A 22 1.70 -2.19 -17.20
N GLN A 23 2.65 -3.12 -17.23
CA GLN A 23 2.50 -4.44 -17.85
C GLN A 23 1.63 -5.39 -17.01
N THR A 24 1.24 -5.00 -15.79
CA THR A 24 0.40 -5.84 -14.92
C THR A 24 -0.99 -6.03 -15.53
N PRO A 25 -1.44 -7.27 -15.81
CA PRO A 25 -2.74 -7.51 -16.43
C PRO A 25 -3.91 -7.07 -15.53
N ASN A 26 -5.01 -6.58 -16.13
CA ASN A 26 -6.19 -6.10 -15.42
C ASN A 26 -6.75 -7.08 -14.37
N LYS A 27 -6.77 -8.38 -14.69
CA LYS A 27 -7.20 -9.43 -13.74
C LYS A 27 -6.41 -9.44 -12.42
N LYS A 28 -5.16 -8.99 -12.43
CA LYS A 28 -4.34 -8.85 -11.22
C LYS A 28 -4.60 -7.50 -10.55
N LEU A 29 -4.76 -6.42 -11.33
CA LEU A 29 -5.07 -5.08 -10.81
C LEU A 29 -6.32 -5.07 -9.93
N GLU A 30 -7.35 -5.82 -10.31
CA GLU A 30 -8.59 -6.00 -9.54
C GLU A 30 -8.36 -6.67 -8.17
N LYS A 31 -7.29 -7.47 -8.01
CA LYS A 31 -6.96 -8.16 -6.76
C LYS A 31 -6.06 -7.34 -5.84
N ILE A 32 -5.29 -6.38 -6.37
CA ILE A 32 -4.23 -5.68 -5.64
C ILE A 32 -4.75 -5.05 -4.33
N SER A 33 -5.86 -4.32 -4.40
CA SER A 33 -6.42 -3.66 -3.22
C SER A 33 -6.78 -4.66 -2.11
N ALA A 34 -7.40 -5.78 -2.47
CA ALA A 34 -7.77 -6.83 -1.52
C ALA A 34 -6.53 -7.55 -0.93
N ILE A 35 -5.47 -7.72 -1.74
CA ILE A 35 -4.21 -8.30 -1.26
C ILE A 35 -3.53 -7.37 -0.25
N ILE A 36 -3.44 -6.07 -0.55
CA ILE A 36 -2.85 -5.07 0.34
C ILE A 36 -3.68 -4.95 1.63
N GLU A 37 -5.01 -4.92 1.53
CA GLU A 37 -5.89 -4.91 2.70
C GLU A 37 -5.63 -6.11 3.62
N LYS A 38 -5.55 -7.32 3.06
CA LYS A 38 -5.22 -8.53 3.83
C LYS A 38 -3.84 -8.43 4.48
N ALA A 39 -2.84 -7.88 3.78
CA ALA A 39 -1.51 -7.67 4.33
C ALA A 39 -1.53 -6.70 5.52
N ILE A 40 -2.26 -5.58 5.43
CA ILE A 40 -2.43 -4.61 6.52
C ILE A 40 -3.15 -5.25 7.71
N ASN A 41 -4.26 -5.95 7.45
CA ASN A 41 -5.06 -6.61 8.50
C ASN A 41 -4.32 -7.77 9.17
N SER A 42 -3.26 -8.31 8.56
CA SER A 42 -2.42 -9.36 9.17
C SER A 42 -1.47 -8.82 10.25
N VAL A 43 -1.22 -7.51 10.26
CA VAL A 43 -0.34 -6.85 11.23
C VAL A 43 -1.16 -6.34 12.41
N LYS A 44 -0.76 -6.71 13.62
CA LYS A 44 -1.43 -6.29 14.86
C LYS A 44 -1.45 -4.77 14.99
N ASP A 45 -2.45 -4.28 15.71
CA ASP A 45 -2.59 -2.87 16.07
C ASP A 45 -2.68 -1.91 14.87
N CYS A 46 -3.11 -2.41 13.71
CA CYS A 46 -3.39 -1.61 12.53
C CYS A 46 -4.89 -1.60 12.24
N ARG A 47 -5.43 -0.42 11.92
CA ARG A 47 -6.77 -0.30 11.36
C ARG A 47 -6.69 0.10 9.91
N PHE A 48 -7.06 -0.80 9.03
CA PHE A 48 -7.25 -0.49 7.61
C PHE A 48 -8.23 0.69 7.42
N ASP A 49 -7.96 1.53 6.43
CA ASP A 49 -8.86 2.61 6.00
C ASP A 49 -9.20 2.45 4.52
N ARG A 50 -8.20 2.49 3.64
CA ARG A 50 -8.40 2.34 2.20
C ARG A 50 -7.13 1.93 1.45
N VAL A 51 -7.35 1.27 0.32
CA VAL A 51 -6.36 1.09 -0.76
C VAL A 51 -7.08 1.35 -2.08
N ALA A 52 -6.59 2.33 -2.85
CA ALA A 52 -7.20 2.67 -4.13
C ALA A 52 -6.12 2.90 -5.19
N TRP A 53 -6.37 2.42 -6.40
CA TRP A 53 -5.66 2.93 -7.56
C TRP A 53 -6.06 4.40 -7.75
N LYS A 54 -5.11 5.28 -7.49
CA LYS A 54 -5.32 6.73 -7.42
C LYS A 54 -5.03 7.44 -8.73
N SER A 55 -3.96 7.04 -9.43
CA SER A 55 -3.57 7.70 -10.67
C SER A 55 -2.69 6.83 -11.55
N PHE A 56 -2.60 7.22 -12.81
CA PHE A 56 -1.46 6.88 -13.67
C PHE A 56 -0.29 7.80 -13.30
N GLY A 57 0.93 7.29 -13.27
CA GLY A 57 2.16 8.04 -13.09
C GLY A 57 3.14 7.77 -14.22
N ASP A 58 4.23 8.55 -14.30
CA ASP A 58 5.15 8.51 -15.44
C ASP A 58 5.71 7.10 -15.74
N PHE A 59 5.92 6.30 -14.69
CA PHE A 59 6.49 4.95 -14.78
C PHE A 59 5.64 3.88 -14.08
N SER A 60 4.47 4.22 -13.52
CA SER A 60 3.73 3.35 -12.61
C SER A 60 2.22 3.57 -12.58
N LEU A 61 1.48 2.53 -12.20
CA LEU A 61 0.11 2.58 -11.72
C LEU A 61 0.14 2.83 -10.21
N ASN A 62 -0.34 3.99 -9.76
CA ASN A 62 -0.14 4.45 -8.39
C ASN A 62 -1.30 4.04 -7.47
N TYR A 63 -1.00 3.24 -6.45
CA TYR A 63 -1.94 2.86 -5.39
C TYR A 63 -1.69 3.69 -4.13
N ASP A 64 -2.71 4.42 -3.65
CA ASP A 64 -2.72 5.18 -2.39
C ASP A 64 -3.23 4.28 -1.27
N ILE A 65 -2.45 4.17 -0.20
CA ILE A 65 -2.67 3.23 0.89
C ILE A 65 -2.75 4.02 2.19
N VAL A 66 -3.85 3.86 2.91
CA VAL A 66 -4.10 4.54 4.18
C VAL A 66 -4.50 3.53 5.24
N PHE A 67 -3.88 3.64 6.40
CA PHE A 67 -4.25 2.92 7.61
C PHE A 67 -3.95 3.76 8.85
N PHE A 68 -4.45 3.33 10.00
CA PHE A 68 -4.23 3.99 11.27
C PHE A 68 -3.47 3.09 12.25
N PHE A 69 -2.62 3.72 13.06
CA PHE A 69 -1.87 3.10 14.13
C PHE A 69 -2.19 3.81 15.47
N PRO A 70 -2.38 3.08 16.59
CA PRO A 70 -2.90 3.65 17.83
C PRO A 70 -1.86 4.38 18.68
N ASN A 71 -0.56 4.19 18.40
CA ASN A 71 0.53 4.83 19.11
C ASN A 71 1.20 5.96 18.27
N ASN A 72 1.78 6.94 18.96
CA ASN A 72 2.59 8.00 18.36
C ASN A 72 4.09 7.71 18.42
N ASP A 73 4.52 6.64 19.09
CA ASP A 73 5.92 6.20 19.09
C ASP A 73 6.39 5.96 17.65
N TYR A 74 7.48 6.62 17.27
CA TYR A 74 7.98 6.60 15.91
C TYR A 74 8.68 5.27 15.56
N ASN A 75 9.36 4.65 16.52
CA ASN A 75 10.06 3.37 16.31
C ASN A 75 9.05 2.24 16.14
N GLU A 76 7.99 2.22 16.96
CA GLU A 76 6.90 1.26 16.82
C GLU A 76 6.19 1.42 15.46
N TYR A 77 5.93 2.67 15.04
CA TYR A 77 5.39 2.96 13.73
C TYR A 77 6.27 2.39 12.61
N LEU A 78 7.59 2.64 12.64
CA LEU A 78 8.50 2.15 11.60
C LEU A 78 8.53 0.62 11.55
N ALA A 79 8.56 -0.05 12.69
CA ALA A 79 8.52 -1.51 12.77
C ALA A 79 7.21 -2.08 12.21
N VAL A 80 6.07 -1.40 12.43
CA VAL A 80 4.78 -1.78 11.86
C VAL A 80 4.75 -1.54 10.35
N GLN A 81 5.24 -0.40 9.88
CA GLN A 81 5.34 -0.08 8.46
C GLN A 81 6.22 -1.10 7.72
N GLU A 82 7.35 -1.49 8.30
CA GLU A 82 8.23 -2.52 7.73
C GLU A 82 7.50 -3.87 7.61
N LYS A 83 6.80 -4.31 8.67
CA LYS A 83 6.01 -5.55 8.64
C LYS A 83 4.94 -5.52 7.55
N ILE A 84 4.23 -4.41 7.39
CA ILE A 84 3.22 -4.23 6.34
C ILE A 84 3.88 -4.29 4.96
N ASN A 85 4.97 -3.55 4.74
CA ASN A 85 5.68 -3.54 3.46
C ASN A 85 6.18 -4.93 3.07
N LEU A 86 6.75 -5.68 4.02
CA LEU A 86 7.19 -7.06 3.81
C LEU A 86 6.00 -8.00 3.53
N ALA A 87 4.87 -7.83 4.23
CA ALA A 87 3.67 -8.63 4.00
C ALA A 87 3.08 -8.37 2.59
N ILE A 88 3.03 -7.10 2.15
CA ILE A 88 2.61 -6.73 0.80
C ILE A 88 3.54 -7.36 -0.23
N LYS A 89 4.86 -7.20 -0.07
CA LYS A 89 5.85 -7.76 -1.00
C LYS A 89 5.71 -9.29 -1.11
N LYS A 90 5.61 -9.99 0.02
CA LYS A 90 5.43 -11.45 0.06
C LYS A 90 4.12 -11.88 -0.61
N ALA A 91 3.04 -11.12 -0.43
CA ALA A 91 1.75 -11.47 -1.04
C ALA A 91 1.72 -11.22 -2.56
N PHE A 92 2.58 -10.34 -3.09
CA PHE A 92 2.68 -10.07 -4.53
C PHE A 92 3.54 -11.09 -5.28
N GLU A 93 4.51 -11.73 -4.61
CA GLU A 93 5.39 -12.75 -5.21
C GLU A 93 4.64 -13.89 -5.94
N PRO A 94 3.68 -14.60 -5.31
CA PRO A 94 2.96 -15.69 -5.99
C PRO A 94 2.04 -15.21 -7.12
N GLU A 95 1.52 -13.99 -7.05
CA GLU A 95 0.69 -13.39 -8.10
C GLU A 95 1.55 -12.79 -9.23
N LYS A 96 2.88 -12.75 -9.10
CA LYS A 96 3.81 -12.10 -10.04
C LYS A 96 3.39 -10.66 -10.35
N ILE A 97 3.22 -9.87 -9.29
CA ILE A 97 2.92 -8.44 -9.38
C ILE A 97 4.21 -7.69 -9.07
N ASP A 98 4.68 -6.92 -10.04
CA ASP A 98 5.98 -6.24 -9.95
C ASP A 98 5.82 -4.78 -9.54
N PHE A 99 6.74 -4.33 -8.69
CA PHE A 99 6.87 -2.92 -8.32
C PHE A 99 7.53 -2.14 -9.45
N ALA A 100 7.00 -0.96 -9.74
CA ALA A 100 7.57 -0.09 -10.74
C ALA A 100 8.90 0.51 -10.27
N TYR A 101 9.80 0.68 -11.22
CA TYR A 101 11.03 1.47 -11.10
C TYR A 101 11.05 2.50 -12.24
N PRO A 102 11.75 3.63 -12.08
CA PRO A 102 11.90 4.60 -13.16
C PRO A 102 12.45 3.92 -14.42
N SER A 103 11.73 4.03 -15.54
CA SER A 103 12.07 3.35 -16.79
C SER A 103 11.96 4.32 -17.95
N GLN A 104 12.86 4.18 -18.92
CA GLN A 104 12.85 5.00 -20.14
C GLN A 104 13.00 4.09 -21.35
N THR A 105 12.18 4.33 -22.37
CA THR A 105 12.35 3.70 -23.68
C THR A 105 13.26 4.59 -24.51
N ILE A 106 14.44 4.09 -24.87
CA ILE A 106 15.41 4.81 -25.69
C ILE A 106 15.18 4.43 -27.15
N PHE A 107 14.81 5.42 -27.98
CA PHE A 107 14.76 5.26 -29.43
C PHE A 107 16.14 5.60 -30.02
N LEU A 108 16.85 4.57 -30.50
CA LEU A 108 18.13 4.72 -31.18
C LEU A 108 17.87 4.88 -32.69
N ASN A 109 18.02 6.09 -33.20
CA ASN A 109 18.06 6.33 -34.64
C ASN A 109 19.51 6.13 -35.13
N LYS A 110 19.69 5.36 -36.21
CA LYS A 110 20.98 5.20 -36.89
C LYS A 110 21.24 6.38 -37.83
#